data_AF-A0A738IWR7-F1
#
_entry.id   AF-A0A738IWR7-F1
#
_cell.length_a   1.000
_cell.length_b   1.000
_cell.length_c   1.000
_cell.angle_alpha   90.00
_cell.angle_beta   90.00
_cell.angle_gamma   90.00
#
_symmetry.space_group_name_H-M   'P 1'
#
loop_
_entity.id
_entity.type
_entity.pdbx_description
1 polymer ?
#
loop_
_entity_poly.entity_id
_entity_poly.type
_entity_poly.pdbx_seq_one_letter_code
_entity_poly.pdbx_strand_id
1 'polypeptide(L)'
;YVKTYVMIIEYIEGIELVDMPEISDEVRGKIKQSIYSLHQHGMVSGDPHKGNFILQGNEIRIIDLSGKRPSRQRKAKDRIDLERHYGIKNNVRDIGFYLLIYKKKLRNFLRRIKGKEKR
;
A
#
# COMPACT_ATOMS: atom_id res chain seq x y z
N TYR A 1 9.55 -26.05 -20.75
CA TYR A 1 10.33 -24.81 -20.85
C TYR A 1 9.95 -23.88 -19.70
N VAL A 2 10.87 -23.66 -18.76
CA VAL A 2 10.69 -22.65 -17.70
C VAL A 2 11.14 -21.30 -18.28
N LYS A 3 10.28 -20.29 -18.23
CA LYS A 3 10.63 -18.93 -18.66
C LYS A 3 11.23 -18.18 -17.47
N THR A 4 12.48 -17.77 -17.59
CA THR A 4 13.16 -16.91 -16.61
C THR A 4 12.98 -15.46 -17.01
N TYR A 5 12.61 -14.62 -16.05
CA TYR A 5 12.56 -13.16 -16.22
C TYR A 5 13.52 -12.54 -15.23
N VAL A 6 14.38 -11.63 -15.71
CA VAL A 6 15.33 -10.87 -14.90
C VAL A 6 14.99 -9.40 -15.05
N MET A 7 14.89 -8.69 -13.94
CA MET A 7 14.70 -7.24 -13.90
C MET A 7 15.93 -6.62 -13.25
N ILE A 8 16.58 -5.71 -13.96
CA ILE A 8 17.72 -4.95 -13.45
C ILE A 8 17.22 -3.53 -13.20
N ILE A 9 17.38 -3.05 -11.98
CA ILE A 9 16.99 -1.71 -11.55
C ILE A 9 18.19 -1.01 -10.94
N GLU A 10 18.13 0.31 -10.90
CA GLU A 10 19.09 1.13 -10.18
C GLU A 10 19.10 0.75 -8.70
N TYR A 11 20.30 0.61 -8.12
CA TYR A 11 20.45 0.45 -6.69
C TYR A 11 20.19 1.80 -6.01
N ILE A 12 19.25 1.80 -5.05
CA ILE A 12 18.95 2.99 -4.26
C ILE A 12 19.70 2.87 -2.94
N GLU A 13 20.70 3.72 -2.74
CA GLU A 13 21.40 3.82 -1.46
C GLU A 13 20.46 4.42 -0.40
N GLY A 14 20.13 3.64 0.63
CA GLY A 14 19.22 4.03 1.70
C GLY A 14 18.90 2.88 2.65
N ILE A 15 18.01 3.11 3.62
CA ILE A 15 17.57 2.10 4.59
C ILE A 15 16.14 1.66 4.23
N GLU A 16 15.93 0.36 4.04
CA GLU A 16 14.56 -0.17 3.89
C GLU A 16 13.78 0.03 5.19
N LEU A 17 12.51 0.42 5.09
CA LEU A 17 11.70 0.65 6.31
C LEU A 17 11.47 -0.63 7.12
N VAL A 18 11.71 -1.81 6.55
CA VAL A 18 11.64 -3.08 7.27
C VAL A 18 12.77 -3.22 8.29
N ASP A 19 13.94 -2.63 8.00
CA ASP A 19 15.12 -2.66 8.85
C ASP A 19 15.13 -1.54 9.89
N MET A 20 14.16 -0.62 9.83
CA MET A 20 13.97 0.41 10.84
C MET A 20 13.21 -0.14 12.05
N PRO A 21 13.80 -0.15 13.27
CA PRO A 21 13.14 -0.66 14.47
C PRO A 21 11.91 0.16 14.84
N GLU A 22 11.98 1.48 14.65
CA GLU A 22 10.88 2.41 14.85
C GLU A 22 10.77 3.37 13.66
N ILE A 23 9.52 3.71 13.31
CA ILE A 23 9.21 4.70 12.27
C ILE A 23 8.64 5.93 12.95
N SER A 24 9.44 7.01 12.95
CA SER A 24 9.08 8.31 13.52
C SER A 24 7.89 8.95 12.80
N ASP A 25 7.22 9.89 13.47
CA ASP A 25 6.08 10.60 12.89
C ASP A 25 6.47 11.42 11.66
N GLU A 26 7.69 11.93 11.60
CA GLU A 26 8.22 12.61 10.41
C GLU A 26 8.28 11.66 9.21
N VAL A 27 8.82 10.45 9.40
CA VAL A 27 8.91 9.43 8.36
C VAL A 27 7.49 8.99 7.93
N ARG A 28 6.56 8.82 8.88
CA ARG A 28 5.15 8.54 8.56
C ARG A 28 4.52 9.64 7.71
N GLY A 29 4.84 10.89 8.00
CA GLY A 29 4.44 12.05 7.20
C GLY A 29 4.94 11.94 5.76
N LYS A 30 6.21 11.59 5.56
CA LYS A 30 6.82 11.39 4.24
C LYS A 30 6.20 10.22 3.47
N ILE A 31 5.93 9.09 4.13
CA ILE A 31 5.23 7.94 3.53
C ILE A 31 3.82 8.35 3.07
N LYS A 32 3.09 9.08 3.90
CA LYS A 32 1.75 9.57 3.54
C LYS A 32 1.82 10.49 2.32
N GLN A 33 2.80 11.39 2.28
CA GLN A 33 2.98 12.33 1.18
C GLN A 33 3.41 11.62 -0.11
N SER A 34 4.28 10.61 -0.04
CA SER A 34 4.71 9.85 -1.22
C SER A 34 3.54 9.07 -1.85
N ILE A 35 2.70 8.42 -1.04
CA ILE A 35 1.49 7.75 -1.53
C ILE A 35 0.46 8.75 -2.07
N TYR A 36 0.31 9.90 -1.43
CA TYR A 36 -0.57 10.96 -1.94
C TYR A 36 -0.09 11.45 -3.32
N SER A 37 1.20 11.75 -3.47
CA SER A 37 1.81 12.14 -4.74
C SER A 37 1.62 11.07 -5.82
N LEU A 38 1.84 9.79 -5.47
CA LEU A 38 1.61 8.65 -6.35
C LEU A 38 0.17 8.62 -6.89
N HIS A 39 -0.82 8.89 -6.02
CA HIS A 39 -2.22 8.95 -6.42
C HIS A 39 -2.56 10.13 -7.33
N GLN A 40 -1.90 11.28 -7.16
CA GLN A 40 -2.06 12.45 -8.05
C GLN A 40 -1.52 12.16 -9.45
N HIS A 41 -0.42 11.40 -9.56
CA HIS A 41 0.17 10.98 -10.83
C HIS A 41 -0.53 9.77 -11.48
N GLY A 42 -1.75 9.44 -11.06
CA GLY A 42 -2.50 8.35 -11.67
C GLY A 42 -1.93 6.96 -11.41
N MET A 43 -1.25 6.77 -10.29
CA MET A 43 -0.71 5.46 -9.88
C MET A 43 -1.25 5.04 -8.51
N VAL A 44 -1.02 3.77 -8.15
CA VAL A 44 -1.33 3.20 -6.85
C VAL A 44 -0.20 2.25 -6.46
N SER A 45 0.14 2.21 -5.17
CA SER A 45 1.14 1.27 -4.67
C SER A 45 0.55 -0.13 -4.77
N GLY A 46 -0.66 -0.32 -4.24
CA GLY A 46 -1.37 -1.59 -4.22
C GLY A 46 -0.99 -2.49 -3.05
N ASP A 47 0.20 -2.29 -2.46
CA ASP A 47 0.65 -2.96 -1.24
C ASP A 47 1.71 -2.14 -0.49
N PRO A 48 1.32 -1.03 0.18
CA PRO A 48 2.28 -0.15 0.85
C PRO A 48 2.71 -0.72 2.20
N HIS A 49 3.52 -1.78 2.20
CA HIS A 49 4.14 -2.36 3.40
C HIS A 49 5.62 -1.93 3.55
N LYS A 50 6.24 -2.22 4.71
CA LYS A 50 7.60 -1.73 5.05
C LYS A 50 8.68 -2.05 4.01
N GLY A 51 8.68 -3.26 3.46
CA GLY A 51 9.65 -3.67 2.43
C GLY A 51 9.49 -3.01 1.05
N ASN A 52 8.48 -2.15 0.84
CA ASN A 52 8.28 -1.44 -0.43
C ASN A 52 8.73 0.02 -0.36
N PHE A 53 9.39 0.42 0.72
CA PHE A 53 9.87 1.78 0.91
C PHE A 53 11.32 1.80 1.37
N ILE A 54 12.07 2.75 0.83
CA ILE A 54 13.44 3.06 1.23
C ILE A 54 13.50 4.50 1.70
N LEU A 55 14.10 4.73 2.88
CA LEU A 55 14.51 6.05 3.34
C LEU A 55 15.91 6.34 2.76
N GLN A 56 15.97 7.20 1.75
CA GLN A 56 17.21 7.67 1.15
C GLN A 56 17.45 9.11 1.60
N GLY A 57 18.45 9.30 2.47
CA GLY A 57 18.69 10.60 3.10
C GLY A 57 17.43 11.09 3.83
N ASN A 58 16.81 12.15 3.31
CA ASN A 58 15.62 12.74 3.90
C ASN A 58 14.31 12.40 3.16
N GLU A 59 14.37 11.56 2.13
CA GLU A 59 13.24 11.26 1.23
C GLU A 59 12.78 9.80 1.32
N ILE A 60 11.48 9.56 1.08
CA ILE A 60 10.90 8.22 0.98
C ILE A 60 10.72 7.85 -0.48
N ARG A 61 11.42 6.79 -0.91
CA ARG A 61 11.26 6.18 -2.22
C ARG A 61 10.38 4.94 -2.14
N ILE A 62 9.55 4.75 -3.15
CA ILE A 62 8.71 3.55 -3.33
C ILE A 62 9.40 2.67 -4.38
N ILE A 63 9.69 1.41 -4.04
CA ILE A 63 10.47 0.53 -4.91
C ILE A 63 9.65 -0.51 -5.67
N ASP A 64 8.44 -0.81 -5.19
CA ASP A 64 7.51 -1.69 -5.89
C ASP A 64 6.15 -1.03 -6.05
N LEU A 65 5.61 -1.16 -7.26
CA LEU A 65 4.31 -0.65 -7.65
C LEU A 65 3.52 -1.77 -8.32
N SER A 66 2.26 -1.92 -7.94
CA SER A 66 1.41 -3.01 -8.44
C SER A 66 1.16 -3.04 -9.96
N GLY A 67 1.56 -2.01 -10.71
CA GLY A 67 1.29 -1.85 -12.15
C GLY A 67 -0.21 -1.73 -12.51
N LYS A 68 -1.08 -1.62 -11.50
CA LYS A 68 -2.54 -1.60 -11.67
C LYS A 68 -3.04 -0.20 -11.98
N ARG A 69 -4.02 -0.09 -12.88
CA ARG A 69 -4.73 1.18 -13.12
C ARG A 69 -5.30 1.75 -11.81
N PRO A 70 -5.14 3.05 -11.53
CA PRO A 70 -5.67 3.66 -10.32
C PRO A 70 -7.20 3.61 -10.33
N SER A 71 -7.81 3.32 -9.18
CA SER A 71 -9.25 3.46 -8.99
C SER A 71 -9.53 3.97 -7.58
N ARG A 72 -10.71 4.55 -7.35
CA ARG A 72 -11.10 5.05 -6.01
C ARG A 72 -10.97 3.96 -4.94
N GLN A 73 -11.35 2.72 -5.25
CA GLN A 73 -11.20 1.57 -4.35
C GLN A 73 -9.75 1.20 -4.09
N ARG A 74 -8.88 1.26 -5.11
CA ARG A 74 -7.44 0.95 -4.96
C ARG A 74 -6.72 2.02 -4.15
N LYS A 75 -7.02 3.31 -4.39
CA LYS A 75 -6.52 4.42 -3.57
C LYS A 75 -6.99 4.30 -2.11
N ALA A 76 -8.25 3.92 -1.90
CA ALA A 76 -8.76 3.65 -0.56
C ALA A 76 -8.09 2.45 0.11
N LYS A 77 -7.77 1.39 -0.65
CA LYS A 77 -7.00 0.24 -0.15
C LYS A 77 -5.62 0.70 0.34
N ASP A 78 -4.87 1.46 -0.46
CA ASP A 78 -3.56 1.98 -0.06
C ASP A 78 -3.65 2.74 1.28
N ARG A 79 -4.65 3.60 1.46
CA ARG A 79 -4.85 4.33 2.72
C ARG A 79 -5.14 3.42 3.92
N ILE A 80 -5.95 2.37 3.73
CA ILE A 80 -6.25 1.40 4.78
C ILE A 80 -5.00 0.59 5.14
N ASP A 81 -4.19 0.23 4.15
CA ASP A 81 -2.95 -0.50 4.39
C ASP A 81 -1.91 0.37 5.08
N LEU A 82 -1.86 1.68 4.76
CA LEU A 82 -1.01 2.62 5.50
C LEU A 82 -1.41 2.72 6.99
N GLU A 83 -2.71 2.73 7.29
CA GLU A 83 -3.20 2.70 8.66
C GLU A 83 -2.79 1.40 9.36
N ARG A 84 -2.90 0.26 8.66
CA ARG A 84 -2.54 -1.05 9.19
C ARG A 84 -1.04 -1.22 9.45
N HIS A 85 -0.19 -0.75 8.54
CA HIS A 85 1.25 -0.99 8.58
C HIS A 85 2.03 0.08 9.35
N TYR A 86 1.52 1.31 9.40
CA TYR A 86 2.23 2.46 9.97
C TYR A 86 1.41 3.25 10.99
N GLY A 87 0.16 2.89 11.25
CA GLY A 87 -0.73 3.68 12.12
C GLY A 87 -1.11 5.04 11.51
N ILE A 88 -0.89 5.26 10.21
CA ILE A 88 -1.27 6.50 9.53
C ILE A 88 -2.78 6.49 9.34
N LYS A 89 -3.51 7.19 10.22
CA LYS A 89 -4.98 7.20 10.23
C LYS A 89 -5.57 7.59 8.87
N ASN A 90 -6.48 6.77 8.36
CA ASN A 90 -7.23 7.10 7.16
C ASN A 90 -8.41 8.03 7.49
N ASN A 91 -8.20 9.33 7.32
CA ASN A 91 -9.24 10.34 7.55
C ASN A 91 -10.23 10.47 6.36
N VAL A 92 -10.04 9.75 5.26
CA VAL A 92 -10.84 9.88 4.03
C VAL A 92 -11.79 8.69 3.87
N ARG A 93 -13.05 8.90 4.26
CA ARG A 93 -14.16 7.93 4.08
C ARG A 93 -14.98 8.25 2.83
N ASP A 94 -14.34 8.16 1.68
CA ASP A 94 -14.97 8.39 0.38
C ASP A 94 -15.81 7.17 -0.09
N ILE A 95 -16.49 7.33 -1.24
CA ILE A 95 -17.23 6.23 -1.88
C ILE A 95 -16.32 5.02 -2.14
N GLY A 96 -15.05 5.24 -2.48
CA GLY A 96 -14.07 4.16 -2.71
C GLY A 96 -13.85 3.31 -1.47
N PHE A 97 -13.72 3.95 -0.31
CA PHE A 97 -13.61 3.31 0.99
C PHE A 97 -14.85 2.47 1.31
N TYR A 98 -16.04 3.03 1.24
CA TYR A 98 -17.27 2.29 1.55
C TYR A 98 -17.50 1.12 0.60
N LEU A 99 -17.25 1.29 -0.70
CA LEU A 99 -17.35 0.21 -1.67
C LEU A 99 -16.38 -0.93 -1.35
N LEU A 100 -15.14 -0.62 -0.97
CA LEU A 100 -14.15 -1.63 -0.61
C LEU A 100 -14.57 -2.42 0.64
N ILE A 101 -15.01 -1.72 1.69
CA ILE A 101 -15.47 -2.35 2.94
C ILE A 101 -16.72 -3.20 2.69
N TYR A 102 -17.70 -2.68 1.95
CA TYR A 102 -18.92 -3.41 1.64
C TYR A 102 -18.63 -4.67 0.80
N LYS A 103 -17.76 -4.58 -0.21
CA LYS A 103 -17.30 -5.72 -1.00
C LYS A 103 -16.65 -6.79 -0.11
N LYS A 104 -15.84 -6.39 0.87
CA LYS A 104 -15.23 -7.32 1.85
C LYS A 104 -16.29 -7.99 2.73
N LYS A 105 -17.25 -7.23 3.24
CA LYS A 105 -18.37 -7.75 4.05
C LYS A 105 -19.22 -8.75 3.27
N LEU A 106 -19.63 -8.41 2.04
CA LEU A 106 -20.41 -9.29 1.17
C LEU A 106 -19.65 -10.59 0.87
N ARG A 107 -18.36 -10.50 0.52
CA ARG A 107 -17.51 -11.69 0.29
C ARG A 107 -17.47 -12.60 1.53
N ASN A 108 -17.30 -12.02 2.72
CA ASN A 108 -17.22 -12.80 3.96
C ASN A 108 -18.58 -13.39 4.36
N PHE A 109 -19.69 -12.70 4.06
CA PHE A 109 -21.03 -13.25 4.20
C PHE A 109 -21.26 -14.47 3.30
N LEU A 110 -20.91 -14.37 2.01
CA LEU A 110 -21.02 -15.49 1.06
C LEU A 110 -20.12 -16.68 1.45
N ARG A 111 -18.91 -16.42 1.99
CA ARG A 111 -18.03 -17.49 2.49
C ARG A 111 -18.66 -18.23 3.67
N ARG A 112 -19.28 -17.49 4.60
CA ARG A 112 -19.99 -18.07 5.74
C ARG A 112 -21.15 -18.96 5.29
N ILE A 113 -21.95 -18.52 4.31
CA ILE A 113 -23.03 -19.36 3.73
C ILE A 113 -22.46 -20.65 3.14
N LYS A 114 -21.27 -20.59 2.52
CA LYS A 114 -20.59 -21.76 1.94
C LYS A 114 -19.80 -22.59 2.96
N GLY A 115 -19.96 -22.36 4.27
CA GLY A 115 -19.24 -23.08 5.33
C GLY A 115 -17.72 -22.83 5.36
N LYS A 116 -17.22 -21.75 4.74
CA LYS A 116 -15.79 -21.42 4.71
C LYS A 116 -15.46 -20.32 5.73
N GLU A 117 -14.31 -20.44 6.39
CA GLU A 117 -13.83 -19.46 7.36
C GLU A 117 -13.60 -18.06 6.76
N LYS A 118 -13.64 -17.03 7.61
CA LYS A 118 -13.37 -15.63 7.23
C LYS A 118 -11.88 -15.46 6.85
N ARG A 119 -11.63 -14.55 5.90
CA ARG A 119 -10.31 -13.99 5.58
C ARG A 119 -10.34 -12.47 5.78
#